data_AF-A0A259CE79-F1
#
_entry.id   AF-A0A259CE79-F1
#
_cell.length_a   1.000
_cell.length_b   1.000
_cell.length_c   1.000
_cell.angle_alpha   90.00
_cell.angle_beta   90.00
_cell.angle_gamma   90.00
#
_symmetry.space_group_name_H-M   'P 1'
#
loop_
_entity.id
_entity.type
_entity.pdbx_description
1 polymer ?
#
loop_
_entity_poly.entity_id
_entity_poly.type
_entity_poly.pdbx_seq_one_letter_code
_entity_poly.pdbx_strand_id
1 'polypeptide(L)' 'MSLEDARTEVDTAITRKGLRGYAFENAFGGATSFLRRTYAKDLTGVDLAITGVPFDQAVSHR' A
#
# COMPACT_ATOMS: atom_id res chain seq x y z
N MET A 1 -10.01 0.70 17.61
CA MET A 1 -9.82 -0.15 16.42
C MET A 1 -9.58 -1.55 16.90
N SER A 2 -10.59 -2.41 16.81
CA SER A 2 -10.52 -3.78 17.29
C SER A 2 -10.06 -4.69 16.16
N LEU A 3 -9.58 -5.88 16.52
CA LEU A 3 -9.29 -6.98 15.57
C LEU A 3 -10.51 -7.41 14.74
N GLU A 4 -11.72 -6.91 15.08
CA GLU A 4 -12.96 -7.28 14.42
C GLU A 4 -13.05 -6.75 12.99
N ASP A 5 -12.62 -5.51 12.72
CA ASP A 5 -12.65 -4.92 11.39
C ASP A 5 -11.63 -5.60 10.45
N ALA A 6 -10.47 -5.97 11.02
CA ALA A 6 -9.37 -6.62 10.31
C ALA A 6 -9.70 -8.03 9.80
N ARG A 7 -10.77 -8.67 10.30
CA ARG A 7 -11.22 -9.98 9.78
C ARG A 7 -11.85 -9.86 8.39
N THR A 8 -12.38 -8.67 8.05
CA THR A 8 -13.11 -8.42 6.80
C THR A 8 -12.36 -7.51 5.84
N GLU A 9 -11.40 -6.73 6.33
CA GLU A 9 -10.51 -5.91 5.52
C GLU A 9 -9.14 -6.58 5.37
N VAL A 10 -8.94 -7.28 4.24
CA VAL A 10 -7.67 -7.94 3.88
C VAL A 10 -7.32 -7.59 2.44
N ASP A 11 -6.03 -7.32 2.21
CA ASP A 11 -5.47 -7.03 0.88
C ASP A 11 -6.11 -5.82 0.20
N THR A 12 -6.40 -4.77 0.96
CA THR A 12 -7.09 -3.57 0.45
C THR A 12 -6.24 -2.79 -0.54
N ALA A 13 -4.94 -3.03 -0.60
CA ALA A 13 -4.07 -2.54 -1.67
C ALA A 13 -4.46 -3.08 -3.07
N ILE A 14 -5.25 -4.17 -3.14
CA ILE A 14 -5.69 -4.83 -4.37
C ILE A 14 -7.22 -4.80 -4.48
N THR A 15 -7.94 -5.05 -3.38
CA THR A 15 -9.39 -5.27 -3.38
C THR A 15 -10.23 -4.00 -3.26
N ARG A 16 -9.64 -2.90 -2.76
CA ARG A 16 -10.34 -1.63 -2.57
C ARG A 16 -10.76 -1.01 -3.90
N LYS A 17 -11.97 -0.44 -3.92
CA LYS A 17 -12.42 0.43 -5.00
C LYS A 17 -12.01 1.89 -4.72
N GLY A 18 -11.28 2.49 -5.64
CA GLY A 18 -10.82 3.89 -5.55
C GLY A 18 -9.50 4.09 -4.81
N LEU A 19 -9.19 5.36 -4.50
CA LEU A 19 -7.85 5.80 -4.06
C LEU A 19 -7.80 6.33 -2.61
N ARG A 20 -8.96 6.50 -1.96
CA ARG A 20 -9.11 7.14 -0.64
C ARG A 20 -9.56 6.15 0.43
N GLY A 21 -9.51 6.58 1.69
CA GLY A 21 -9.95 5.82 2.86
C GLY A 21 -8.81 5.20 3.69
N TYR A 22 -9.11 4.84 4.93
CA TYR A 22 -8.20 4.11 5.82
C TYR A 22 -8.14 2.62 5.44
N ALA A 23 -7.17 1.89 5.97
CA ALA A 23 -7.05 0.44 5.80
C ALA A 23 -6.91 -0.16 7.20
N PHE A 24 -7.87 -0.98 7.61
CA PHE A 24 -7.89 -1.58 8.95
C PHE A 24 -7.45 -3.04 8.90
N GLU A 25 -6.34 -3.31 8.21
CA GLU A 25 -5.81 -4.66 8.04
C GLU A 25 -4.98 -5.11 9.24
N ASN A 26 -4.89 -6.43 9.45
CA ASN A 26 -3.95 -7.01 10.41
C ASN A 26 -2.53 -6.54 10.11
N ALA A 27 -1.84 -6.00 11.11
CA ALA A 27 -0.49 -5.45 10.95
C ALA A 27 0.54 -6.49 10.47
N PHE A 28 0.30 -7.76 10.76
CA PHE A 28 1.16 -8.91 10.44
C PHE A 28 0.75 -9.67 9.17
N GLY A 29 -0.22 -9.17 8.40
CA GLY A 29 -0.71 -9.82 7.18
C GLY A 29 -0.96 -8.86 6.04
N GLY A 30 -1.53 -9.39 4.95
CA GLY A 30 -1.98 -8.66 3.78
C GLY A 30 -0.88 -8.07 2.89
N ALA A 31 -1.28 -7.54 1.73
CA ALA A 31 -0.41 -6.94 0.73
C ALA A 31 0.35 -5.71 1.27
N THR A 32 1.68 -5.72 1.11
CA THR A 32 2.62 -4.77 1.73
C THR A 32 2.95 -3.56 0.86
N SER A 33 1.93 -2.95 0.23
CA SER A 33 2.14 -1.64 -0.39
C SER A 33 2.43 -0.57 0.67
N PHE A 34 3.02 0.56 0.24
CA PHE A 34 3.28 1.68 1.13
C PHE A 34 1.99 2.14 1.81
N LEU A 35 1.91 2.01 3.15
CA LEU A 35 0.73 2.33 3.96
C LEU A 35 -0.58 1.74 3.43
N ARG A 36 -0.53 0.50 2.88
CA ARG A 36 -1.68 -0.21 2.31
C ARG A 36 -2.41 0.58 1.20
N ARG A 37 -1.69 1.43 0.45
CA ARG A 37 -2.24 2.16 -0.71
C ARG A 37 -2.43 1.23 -1.92
N THR A 38 -3.37 1.58 -2.78
CA THR A 38 -3.73 0.79 -3.95
C THR A 38 -2.52 0.62 -4.88
N TYR A 39 -2.25 -0.61 -5.32
CA TYR A 39 -1.34 -0.87 -6.43
C TYR A 39 -2.05 -0.49 -7.74
N ALA A 40 -1.58 0.55 -8.40
CA ALA A 40 -2.12 1.00 -9.68
C ALA A 40 -1.02 1.58 -10.57
N LYS A 41 -1.29 1.60 -11.87
CA LYS A 41 -0.47 2.31 -12.87
C LYS A 41 -1.21 3.50 -13.47
N ASP A 42 -2.54 3.47 -13.49
CA ASP A 42 -3.36 4.63 -13.84
C ASP A 42 -3.29 5.67 -12.72
N LEU A 43 -2.89 6.89 -13.08
CA LEU A 43 -2.71 8.00 -12.16
C LEU A 43 -3.86 9.01 -12.22
N THR A 44 -4.91 8.73 -13.00
CA THR A 44 -6.06 9.62 -13.13
C THR A 44 -6.70 9.88 -11.77
N GLY A 45 -6.73 11.16 -11.34
CA GLY A 45 -7.30 11.57 -10.06
C GLY A 45 -6.45 11.22 -8.82
N VAL A 46 -5.19 10.81 -9.00
CA VAL A 46 -4.23 10.59 -7.91
C VAL A 46 -3.59 11.92 -7.49
N ASP A 47 -3.62 12.23 -6.19
CA ASP A 47 -2.98 13.41 -5.61
C ASP A 47 -1.47 13.17 -5.32
N LEU A 48 -1.09 11.94 -4.96
CA LEU A 48 0.29 11.54 -4.65
C LEU A 48 0.54 10.08 -5.09
N ALA A 49 1.63 9.86 -5.82
CA ALA A 49 2.10 8.53 -6.21
C ALA A 49 3.37 8.14 -5.45
N ILE A 50 3.42 6.89 -4.99
CA ILE A 50 4.61 6.29 -4.39
C ILE A 50 5.21 5.31 -5.38
N THR A 51 6.50 5.50 -5.71
CA THR A 51 7.24 4.60 -6.60
C THR A 51 8.60 4.28 -6.00
N GLY A 52 9.03 3.04 -6.13
CA GLY A 52 10.35 2.59 -5.70
C GLY A 52 11.36 2.73 -6.83
N VAL A 53 12.55 3.25 -6.52
CA VAL A 53 13.73 3.18 -7.39
C VAL A 53 14.81 2.38 -6.65
N PRO A 54 14.85 1.04 -6.82
CA PRO A 54 15.83 0.20 -6.14
C PRO A 54 17.19 0.28 -6.84
N PHE A 55 17.84 1.43 -6.75
CA PHE A 55 19.13 1.71 -7.38
C PHE A 55 20.25 1.81 -6.34
N ASP A 56 21.25 0.94 -6.45
CA ASP A 56 22.34 0.84 -5.49
C ASP A 56 23.74 0.98 -6.13
N GLN A 57 23.83 1.37 -7.40
CA GLN A 57 25.12 1.44 -8.12
C GLN A 57 25.93 2.70 -7.79
N ALA A 58 25.35 3.68 -7.08
CA ALA A 58 26.05 4.89 -6.63
C ALA A 58 26.66 4.76 -5.23
N VAL A 59 26.58 3.58 -4.58
CA VAL A 59 27.17 3.39 -3.25
C VAL A 59 28.69 3.25 -3.33
N SER A 60 29.41 3.89 -2.40
CA SER A 60 30.87 3.78 -2.30
C SER A 60 31.35 2.66 -1.37
N HIS A 61 30.43 1.96 -0.69
CA HIS A 61 30.70 0.89 0.27
C HIS A 61 29.46 -0.01 0.43
N ARG A 62 29.62 -1.26 0.88
CA ARG A 62 28.55 -2.22 1.18
C ARG A 62 28.79 -2.93 2.51
#